data_AF-A0A4R7X1L5-F1
#
_entry.id   AF-A0A4R7X1L5-F1
#
_cell.length_a   1.000
_cell.length_b   1.000
_cell.length_c   1.000
_cell.angle_alpha   90.00
_cell.angle_beta   90.00
_cell.angle_gamma   90.00
#
_symmetry.space_group_name_H-M   'P 1'
#
loop_
_entity.id
_entity.type
_entity.pdbx_description
1 polymer ?
#
loop_
_entity_poly.entity_id
_entity_poly.type
_entity_poly.pdbx_seq_one_letter_code
_entity_poly.pdbx_strand_id
1 'polypeptide(L)'
;MKRIHVAAAVIRGTDGKILIARRADKQHQGGLWEFPGGKVEPGETVEAALSRELKEELGIMVGAARPLIKIRHDYPDKQVLLDVWEVSSFTGEPHGAEGQPLSWASNRELDGYAFPAANQPIVAAARLPGEYLITPDALETPQLLQGIQKAIASGIKLVQLRAPNGYDPKYRDVAVDAVGLCAGKAQLMLKGPLEWLGDFPAAGWHLTSAQLRKYASKGRPFPEDRWLAASCHNAEELSLAEQMGVDFVTLSPVQATQSHPDAEPLGWEQARALIDGFNRPVYLLGGVGPAERQRAWENGAQGVAGIRAFWPHGFD
;
A
#
# COMPACT_ATOMS: atom_id res chain seq x y z
N MET A 1 16.85 2.65 26.48
CA MET A 1 16.84 2.62 25.01
C MET A 1 16.24 3.91 24.50
N LYS A 2 16.91 4.63 23.59
CA LYS A 2 16.42 5.92 23.09
C LYS A 2 15.27 5.67 22.10
N ARG A 3 14.13 6.34 22.29
CA ARG A 3 13.00 6.33 21.34
C ARG A 3 13.06 7.59 20.50
N ILE A 4 12.96 7.43 19.18
CA ILE A 4 12.99 8.53 18.22
C ILE A 4 11.72 8.45 17.39
N HIS A 5 10.99 9.54 17.30
CA HIS A 5 9.83 9.70 16.43
C HIS A 5 10.23 10.65 15.31
N VAL A 6 10.03 10.21 14.07
CA VAL A 6 10.37 10.95 12.85
C VAL A 6 9.09 11.19 12.07
N ALA A 7 8.84 12.43 11.69
CA ALA A 7 7.82 12.80 10.72
C ALA A 7 8.48 12.82 9.33
N ALA A 8 7.97 12.04 8.39
CA ALA A 8 8.50 11.97 7.01
C ALA A 8 7.40 12.18 5.97
N ALA A 9 7.76 12.69 4.79
CA ALA A 9 6.80 13.07 3.77
C ALA A 9 6.99 12.29 2.45
N VAL A 10 5.91 11.67 1.97
CA VAL A 10 5.73 11.34 0.55
C VAL A 10 5.04 12.52 -0.12
N ILE A 11 5.83 13.38 -0.77
CA ILE A 11 5.32 14.61 -1.38
C ILE A 11 4.99 14.35 -2.84
N ARG A 12 3.74 14.59 -3.23
CA ARG A 12 3.28 14.43 -4.61
C ARG A 12 3.28 15.76 -5.36
N GLY A 13 3.92 15.78 -6.52
CA GLY A 13 3.83 16.87 -7.48
C GLY A 13 2.48 16.87 -8.21
N THR A 14 2.21 17.95 -8.94
CA THR A 14 0.99 18.08 -9.75
C THR A 14 0.91 17.07 -10.90
N ASP A 15 2.05 16.52 -11.33
CA ASP A 15 2.18 15.44 -12.32
C ASP A 15 2.12 14.03 -11.71
N GLY A 16 1.92 13.92 -10.39
CA GLY A 16 1.84 12.67 -9.64
C GLY A 16 3.20 12.04 -9.31
N LYS A 17 4.33 12.66 -9.69
CA LYS A 17 5.66 12.22 -9.25
C LYS A 17 5.85 12.47 -7.76
N ILE A 18 6.78 11.73 -7.18
CA ILE A 18 7.12 11.77 -5.76
C ILE A 18 8.50 12.40 -5.61
N LEU A 19 8.61 13.40 -4.73
CA LEU A 19 9.88 14.02 -4.40
C LEU A 19 10.66 13.13 -3.44
N ILE A 20 11.93 12.86 -3.79
CA ILE A 20 12.88 12.13 -2.96
C ILE A 20 14.16 12.95 -2.83
N ALA A 21 14.84 12.81 -1.70
CA ALA A 21 16.11 13.47 -1.41
C ALA A 21 17.22 12.42 -1.30
N ARG A 22 18.45 12.79 -1.64
CA ARG A 22 19.62 11.93 -1.47
C ARG A 22 20.42 12.36 -0.25
N ARG A 23 20.65 11.41 0.67
CA ARG A 23 21.49 11.64 1.86
C ARG A 23 22.89 12.08 1.46
N ALA A 24 23.41 13.09 2.14
CA ALA A 24 24.83 13.44 2.02
C ALA A 24 25.70 12.23 2.38
N ASP A 25 26.79 12.01 1.62
CA ASP A 25 27.63 10.82 1.74
C ASP A 25 28.21 10.59 3.15
N LYS A 26 28.34 11.67 3.94
CA LYS A 26 28.90 11.65 5.31
C LYS A 26 27.89 11.26 6.40
N GLN A 27 26.60 11.13 6.08
CA GLN A 27 25.58 10.75 7.05
C GLN A 27 25.48 9.23 7.23
N HIS A 28 24.75 8.77 8.26
CA HIS A 28 24.48 7.35 8.46
C HIS A 28 23.70 6.79 7.26
N GLN A 29 24.27 5.80 6.57
CA GLN A 29 23.78 5.28 5.28
C GLN A 29 23.76 6.34 4.16
N GLY A 30 24.81 7.19 4.11
CA GLY A 30 24.99 8.22 3.08
C GLY A 30 24.96 7.66 1.65
N GLY A 31 24.51 8.50 0.71
CA GLY A 31 24.39 8.15 -0.70
C GLY A 31 23.09 7.42 -1.08
N LEU A 32 22.32 6.91 -0.11
CA LEU A 32 20.97 6.37 -0.31
C LEU A 32 19.93 7.50 -0.46
N TRP A 33 18.81 7.16 -1.08
CA TRP A 33 17.64 8.03 -1.20
C TRP A 33 16.72 7.90 0.02
N GLU A 34 15.97 8.95 0.31
CA GLU A 34 15.03 9.01 1.41
C GLU A 34 13.83 9.91 1.11
N PHE A 35 12.85 9.82 2.00
CA PHE A 35 11.70 10.70 2.05
C PHE A 35 12.03 11.86 3.02
N PRO A 36 11.89 13.13 2.60
CA PRO A 36 12.23 14.29 3.42
C PRO A 36 11.47 14.35 4.74
N GLY A 37 12.07 14.99 5.74
CA GLY A 37 11.48 15.16 7.08
C GLY A 37 12.47 14.85 8.20
N GLY A 38 12.04 15.09 9.44
CA GLY A 38 12.93 15.04 10.59
C GLY A 38 12.25 14.64 11.88
N LYS A 39 12.91 14.94 13.00
CA LYS A 39 12.49 14.44 14.31
C LYS A 39 11.33 15.26 14.85
N VAL A 40 10.37 14.57 15.45
CA VAL A 40 9.31 15.21 16.23
C VAL A 40 9.90 15.66 17.57
N GLU A 41 9.79 16.95 17.88
CA GLU A 41 10.28 17.51 19.14
C GLU A 41 9.33 17.25 20.32
N PRO A 42 9.81 17.27 21.58
CA PRO A 42 8.95 17.10 22.74
C PRO A 42 7.82 18.13 22.79
N GLY A 43 6.57 17.66 22.79
CA GLY A 43 5.37 18.51 22.83
C GLY A 43 4.90 18.99 21.45
N GLU A 44 5.62 18.65 20.38
CA GLU A 44 5.24 18.95 18.99
C GLU A 44 4.29 17.89 18.44
N THR A 45 3.29 18.29 17.65
CA THR A 45 2.46 17.34 16.88
C THR A 45 3.23 16.84 15.66
N VAL A 46 2.85 15.68 15.12
CA VAL A 46 3.53 15.13 13.93
C VAL A 46 3.37 16.06 12.73
N GLU A 47 2.21 16.68 12.57
CA GLU A 47 1.90 17.63 11.51
C GLU A 47 2.70 18.94 11.64
N ALA A 48 2.92 19.41 12.87
CA ALA A 48 3.75 20.58 13.14
C ALA A 48 5.22 20.29 12.81
N ALA A 49 5.73 19.14 13.26
CA ALA A 49 7.07 18.67 12.93
C ALA A 49 7.25 18.54 11.42
N LEU A 50 6.32 17.85 10.73
CA LEU A 50 6.33 17.70 9.29
C LEU A 50 6.40 19.06 8.57
N SER A 51 5.55 20.01 8.97
CA SER A 51 5.48 21.33 8.34
C SER A 51 6.76 22.16 8.56
N ARG A 52 7.35 22.07 9.76
CA ARG A 52 8.62 22.72 10.10
C ARG A 52 9.77 22.14 9.29
N GLU A 53 9.93 20.81 9.33
CA GLU A 53 11.03 20.10 8.66
C GLU A 53 10.98 20.30 7.14
N LEU A 54 9.80 20.20 6.49
CA LEU A 54 9.70 20.43 5.05
C LEU A 54 9.97 21.90 4.67
N LYS A 55 9.69 22.85 5.55
CA LYS A 55 10.05 24.25 5.32
C LYS A 55 11.56 24.46 5.44
N GLU A 56 12.19 23.86 6.44
CA GLU A 56 13.62 23.97 6.70
C GLU A 56 14.46 23.27 5.63
N GLU A 57 14.11 22.03 5.27
CA GLU A 57 14.89 21.20 4.35
C GLU A 57 14.60 21.51 2.87
N LEU A 58 13.37 21.90 2.54
CA LEU A 58 12.91 22.02 1.15
C LEU A 58 12.39 23.41 0.76
N GLY A 59 12.17 24.30 1.73
CA GLY A 59 11.59 25.62 1.47
C GLY A 59 10.09 25.61 1.10
N ILE A 60 9.37 24.52 1.41
CA ILE A 60 7.94 24.41 1.08
C ILE A 60 7.04 24.56 2.31
N MET A 61 5.82 25.06 2.09
CA MET A 61 4.77 25.10 3.12
C MET A 61 3.66 24.11 2.77
N VAL A 62 3.39 23.18 3.69
CA VAL A 62 2.36 22.14 3.53
C VAL A 62 0.97 22.79 3.45
N GLY A 63 0.20 22.44 2.43
CA GLY A 63 -1.19 22.85 2.26
C GLY A 63 -2.19 21.76 2.65
N ALA A 64 -1.96 20.53 2.19
CA ALA A 64 -2.78 19.37 2.55
C ALA A 64 -1.92 18.13 2.74
N ALA A 65 -2.14 17.43 3.85
CA ALA A 65 -1.46 16.18 4.17
C ALA A 65 -2.39 15.20 4.87
N ARG A 66 -2.08 13.90 4.76
CA ARG A 66 -2.77 12.82 5.47
C ARG A 66 -1.79 11.75 5.95
N PRO A 67 -2.13 10.94 6.97
CA PRO A 67 -1.36 9.75 7.30
C PRO A 67 -1.27 8.79 6.11
N LEU A 68 -0.09 8.21 5.90
CA LEU A 68 0.15 7.21 4.86
C LEU A 68 0.51 5.83 5.45
N ILE A 69 1.55 5.77 6.30
CA ILE A 69 2.00 4.53 6.95
C ILE A 69 2.84 4.85 8.19
N LYS A 70 2.82 3.97 9.19
CA LYS A 70 3.74 4.01 10.34
C LYS A 70 4.64 2.79 10.32
N ILE A 71 5.93 3.00 10.54
CA ILE A 71 6.93 1.93 10.54
C ILE A 71 7.73 1.99 11.83
N ARG A 72 7.73 0.88 12.57
CA ARG A 72 8.53 0.68 13.78
C ARG A 72 9.78 -0.12 13.41
N HIS A 73 10.95 0.46 13.67
CA HIS A 73 12.22 -0.19 13.42
C HIS A 73 13.10 -0.13 14.66
N ASP A 74 13.51 -1.29 15.14
CA ASP A 74 14.41 -1.44 16.28
C ASP A 74 15.85 -1.61 15.78
N TYR A 75 16.66 -0.59 16.00
CA TYR A 75 18.11 -0.66 15.85
C TYR A 75 18.73 -1.16 17.17
N PRO A 76 19.96 -1.71 17.16
CA PRO A 76 20.62 -2.18 18.38
C PRO A 76 20.72 -1.14 19.50
N ASP A 77 20.78 0.15 19.17
CA ASP A 77 20.99 1.28 20.09
C ASP A 77 19.72 2.15 20.33
N LYS A 78 18.68 2.02 19.50
CA LYS A 78 17.51 2.92 19.49
C LYS A 78 16.29 2.30 18.83
N GLN A 79 15.11 2.77 19.21
CA GLN A 79 13.85 2.46 18.53
C GLN A 79 13.40 3.68 17.72
N VAL A 80 13.04 3.46 16.47
CA VAL A 80 12.57 4.52 15.56
C VAL A 80 11.14 4.24 15.15
N LEU A 81 10.27 5.24 15.32
CA LEU A 81 8.96 5.30 14.69
C LEU A 81 9.04 6.29 13.52
N LEU A 82 8.92 5.78 12.30
CA LEU A 82 8.72 6.58 11.11
C LEU A 82 7.21 6.80 10.95
N ASP A 83 6.74 8.01 11.14
CA ASP A 83 5.34 8.41 10.95
C ASP A 83 5.25 9.18 9.63
N VAL A 84 4.81 8.46 8.59
CA VAL A 84 4.92 8.93 7.21
C VAL A 84 3.58 9.48 6.74
N TRP A 85 3.63 10.67 6.17
CA TRP A 85 2.47 11.40 5.69
C TRP A 85 2.57 11.62 4.18
N GLU A 86 1.44 11.53 3.50
CA GLU A 86 1.32 11.95 2.10
C GLU A 86 0.98 13.43 2.07
N VAL A 87 1.82 14.23 1.40
CA VAL A 87 1.56 15.65 1.13
C VAL A 87 1.06 15.77 -0.30
N SER A 88 -0.20 16.16 -0.47
CA SER A 88 -0.88 16.26 -1.77
C SER A 88 -0.97 17.69 -2.29
N SER A 89 -0.71 18.68 -1.43
CA SER A 89 -0.68 20.10 -1.79
C SER A 89 0.32 20.84 -0.92
N PHE A 90 1.08 21.74 -1.52
CA PHE A 90 2.06 22.61 -0.86
C PHE A 90 2.28 23.89 -1.69
N THR A 91 2.95 24.87 -1.10
CA THR A 91 3.40 26.10 -1.79
C THR A 91 4.92 26.25 -1.66
N GLY A 92 5.53 27.03 -2.56
CA GLY A 92 6.99 27.13 -2.70
C GLY A 92 7.54 26.18 -3.76
N GLU A 93 8.81 26.39 -4.15
CA GLU A 93 9.54 25.50 -5.05
C GLU A 93 10.52 24.64 -4.25
N PRO A 94 10.38 23.30 -4.25
CA PRO A 94 11.29 22.43 -3.51
C PRO A 94 12.73 22.58 -4.00
N HIS A 95 13.64 22.82 -3.06
CA HIS A 95 15.08 22.85 -3.30
C HIS A 95 15.81 22.27 -2.10
N GLY A 96 16.98 21.67 -2.28
CA GLY A 96 17.75 21.14 -1.16
C GLY A 96 18.39 22.27 -0.35
N ALA A 97 17.71 22.77 0.69
CA ALA A 97 18.19 23.88 1.51
C ALA A 97 19.49 23.55 2.26
N GLU A 98 19.79 22.27 2.46
CA GLU A 98 21.03 21.76 3.05
C GLU A 98 22.06 21.31 1.99
N GLY A 99 21.79 21.58 0.70
CA GLY A 99 22.63 21.15 -0.41
C GLY A 99 22.43 19.69 -0.85
N GLN A 100 21.35 19.04 -0.38
CA GLN A 100 21.00 17.69 -0.75
C GLN A 100 20.40 17.62 -2.17
N PRO A 101 20.85 16.68 -3.03
CA PRO A 101 20.22 16.48 -4.33
C PRO A 101 18.76 16.02 -4.19
N LEU A 102 17.89 16.57 -5.02
CA LEU A 102 16.47 16.19 -5.10
C LEU A 102 16.18 15.50 -6.44
N SER A 103 15.20 14.61 -6.45
CA SER A 103 14.67 14.01 -7.67
C SER A 103 13.15 13.85 -7.58
N TRP A 104 12.47 14.10 -8.69
CA TRP A 104 11.06 13.76 -8.87
C TRP A 104 10.96 12.42 -9.58
N ALA A 105 10.54 11.37 -8.86
CA ALA A 105 10.42 10.02 -9.38
C ALA A 105 8.95 9.63 -9.61
N SER A 106 8.65 9.01 -10.74
CA SER A 106 7.35 8.38 -10.95
C SER A 106 7.21 7.10 -10.10
N ASN A 107 5.97 6.63 -9.92
CA ASN A 107 5.69 5.38 -9.20
C ASN A 107 6.43 4.15 -9.78
N ARG A 108 6.81 4.17 -11.07
CA ARG A 108 7.56 3.07 -11.71
C ARG A 108 9.06 3.20 -11.50
N GLU A 109 9.57 4.42 -11.38
CA GLU A 109 11.00 4.67 -11.21
C GLU A 109 11.45 4.48 -9.75
N LEU A 110 10.53 4.63 -8.78
CA LEU A 110 10.85 4.56 -7.35
C LEU A 110 11.61 3.30 -6.95
N ASP A 111 11.26 2.13 -7.50
CA ASP A 111 11.94 0.86 -7.19
C ASP A 111 13.40 0.83 -7.69
N GLY A 112 13.75 1.67 -8.65
CA GLY A 112 15.11 1.79 -9.18
C GLY A 112 16.06 2.59 -8.29
N TYR A 113 15.53 3.27 -7.27
CA TYR A 113 16.34 4.04 -6.32
C TYR A 113 16.71 3.19 -5.09
N ALA A 114 17.95 3.33 -4.63
CA ALA A 114 18.43 2.63 -3.45
C ALA A 114 17.95 3.33 -2.18
N PHE A 115 17.02 2.69 -1.46
CA PHE A 115 16.51 3.14 -0.16
C PHE A 115 17.01 2.24 0.98
N PRO A 116 17.09 2.75 2.23
CA PRO A 116 17.23 1.92 3.42
C PRO A 116 16.17 0.81 3.48
N ALA A 117 16.50 -0.34 4.05
CA ALA A 117 15.55 -1.44 4.22
C ALA A 117 14.27 -1.03 4.97
N ALA A 118 14.39 -0.16 5.98
CA ALA A 118 13.28 0.39 6.74
C ALA A 118 12.33 1.28 5.91
N ASN A 119 12.77 1.77 4.75
CA ASN A 119 11.97 2.62 3.85
C ASN A 119 11.24 1.82 2.78
N GLN A 120 11.55 0.53 2.58
CA GLN A 120 10.88 -0.30 1.56
C GLN A 120 9.36 -0.34 1.73
N PRO A 121 8.78 -0.43 2.95
CA PRO A 121 7.34 -0.31 3.11
C PRO A 121 6.77 1.07 2.76
N ILE A 122 7.57 2.14 2.89
CA ILE A 122 7.18 3.49 2.46
C ILE A 122 7.10 3.56 0.95
N VAL A 123 8.09 3.00 0.25
CA VAL A 123 8.10 2.90 -1.22
C VAL A 123 6.86 2.15 -1.69
N ALA A 124 6.53 1.03 -1.04
CA ALA A 124 5.30 0.29 -1.33
C ALA A 124 4.04 1.15 -1.12
N ALA A 125 3.90 1.79 0.04
CA ALA A 125 2.75 2.65 0.38
C ALA A 125 2.58 3.82 -0.62
N ALA A 126 3.69 4.44 -1.03
CA ALA A 126 3.72 5.57 -1.94
C ALA A 126 3.25 5.19 -3.37
N ARG A 127 3.48 3.94 -3.78
CA ARG A 127 3.09 3.41 -5.10
C ARG A 127 1.68 2.84 -5.14
N LEU A 128 1.12 2.47 -3.99
CA LEU A 128 -0.21 1.89 -3.86
C LEU A 128 -1.31 2.97 -3.88
N PRO A 129 -2.44 2.76 -4.59
CA PRO A 129 -3.58 3.67 -4.55
C PRO A 129 -4.36 3.56 -3.23
N GLY A 130 -5.30 4.48 -2.98
CA GLY A 130 -6.20 4.41 -1.81
C GLY A 130 -7.37 3.43 -1.96
N GLU A 131 -7.52 2.81 -3.14
CA GLU A 131 -8.65 1.96 -3.50
C GLU A 131 -8.17 0.65 -4.12
N TYR A 132 -8.72 -0.47 -3.64
CA TYR A 132 -8.43 -1.80 -4.15
C TYR A 132 -9.72 -2.53 -4.52
N LEU A 133 -10.03 -2.54 -5.82
CA LEU A 133 -11.22 -3.21 -6.34
C LEU A 133 -11.02 -4.73 -6.34
N ILE A 134 -12.02 -5.46 -5.88
CA ILE A 134 -12.12 -6.92 -6.02
C ILE A 134 -13.29 -7.21 -6.95
N THR A 135 -13.08 -8.00 -8.00
CA THR A 135 -14.16 -8.28 -8.97
C THR A 135 -15.31 -9.07 -8.35
N PRO A 136 -16.56 -8.90 -8.82
CA PRO A 136 -17.66 -9.78 -8.46
C PRO A 136 -17.46 -11.19 -9.06
N ASP A 137 -18.24 -12.15 -8.58
CA ASP A 137 -18.18 -13.57 -8.96
C ASP A 137 -19.38 -14.07 -9.78
N ALA A 138 -20.47 -13.31 -9.82
CA ALA A 138 -21.73 -13.70 -10.45
C ALA A 138 -21.89 -13.20 -11.89
N LEU A 139 -20.81 -12.77 -12.56
CA LEU A 139 -20.88 -12.23 -13.92
C LEU A 139 -20.30 -13.19 -14.95
N GLU A 140 -20.89 -13.20 -16.15
CA GLU A 140 -20.27 -13.86 -17.30
C GLU A 140 -19.02 -13.12 -17.76
N THR A 141 -18.07 -13.85 -18.37
CA THR A 141 -16.76 -13.32 -18.76
C THR A 141 -16.83 -11.98 -19.52
N PRO A 142 -17.68 -11.80 -20.55
CA PRO A 142 -17.75 -10.53 -21.27
C PRO A 142 -18.19 -9.35 -20.38
N GLN A 143 -19.14 -9.58 -19.47
CA GLN A 143 -19.63 -8.56 -18.54
C GLN A 143 -18.56 -8.20 -17.50
N LEU A 144 -17.87 -9.21 -16.97
CA LEU A 144 -16.78 -9.03 -16.02
C LEU A 144 -15.65 -8.18 -16.63
N LEU A 145 -15.21 -8.51 -17.84
CA LEU A 145 -14.15 -7.79 -18.55
C LEU A 145 -14.57 -6.34 -18.87
N GLN A 146 -15.82 -6.13 -19.30
CA GLN A 146 -16.36 -4.79 -19.53
C GLN A 146 -16.44 -3.97 -18.23
N GLY A 147 -16.78 -4.61 -17.10
CA GLY A 147 -16.78 -3.98 -15.79
C GLY A 147 -15.37 -3.58 -15.34
N ILE A 148 -14.37 -4.45 -15.51
CA ILE A 148 -12.95 -4.10 -15.26
C ILE A 148 -12.54 -2.89 -16.10
N GLN A 149 -12.85 -2.89 -17.39
CA GLN A 149 -12.51 -1.79 -18.29
C GLN A 149 -13.13 -0.47 -17.82
N LYS A 150 -14.42 -0.47 -17.45
CA LYS A 150 -15.11 0.71 -16.94
C LYS A 150 -14.51 1.20 -15.60
N ALA A 151 -14.19 0.29 -14.69
CA ALA A 151 -13.58 0.63 -13.41
C ALA A 151 -12.19 1.29 -13.59
N ILE A 152 -11.37 0.77 -14.50
CA ILE A 152 -10.07 1.36 -14.82
C ILE A 152 -10.25 2.74 -15.45
N ALA A 153 -11.22 2.89 -16.36
CA ALA A 153 -11.54 4.17 -16.99
C ALA A 153 -12.04 5.21 -15.98
N SER A 154 -12.70 4.79 -14.90
CA SER A 154 -13.11 5.68 -13.80
C SER A 154 -12.01 5.96 -12.77
N GLY A 155 -10.80 5.43 -12.97
CA GLY A 155 -9.63 5.77 -12.17
C GLY A 155 -9.09 4.67 -11.27
N ILE A 156 -9.72 3.49 -11.18
CA ILE A 156 -9.21 2.37 -10.38
C ILE A 156 -7.83 1.94 -10.89
N LYS A 157 -6.85 1.89 -9.97
CA LYS A 157 -5.45 1.55 -10.28
C LYS A 157 -4.99 0.21 -9.72
N LEU A 158 -5.78 -0.44 -8.88
CA LEU A 158 -5.46 -1.75 -8.29
C LEU A 158 -6.72 -2.63 -8.31
N VAL A 159 -6.62 -3.78 -8.96
CA VAL A 159 -7.74 -4.71 -9.19
C VAL A 159 -7.34 -6.12 -8.77
N GLN A 160 -8.20 -6.84 -8.06
CA GLN A 160 -8.08 -8.26 -7.78
C GLN A 160 -9.11 -9.04 -8.60
N LEU A 161 -8.66 -10.01 -9.39
CA LEU A 161 -9.56 -10.98 -10.00
C LEU A 161 -9.95 -12.03 -8.94
N ARG A 162 -11.21 -11.97 -8.49
CA ARG A 162 -11.73 -12.83 -7.42
C ARG A 162 -11.91 -14.27 -7.91
N ALA A 163 -11.56 -15.23 -7.05
CA ALA A 163 -11.59 -16.67 -7.34
C ALA A 163 -12.32 -17.46 -6.23
N PRO A 164 -13.63 -17.23 -5.99
CA PRO A 164 -14.31 -17.84 -4.85
C PRO A 164 -14.51 -19.36 -5.00
N ASN A 165 -14.61 -19.83 -6.24
CA ASN A 165 -14.84 -21.25 -6.57
C ASN A 165 -13.54 -21.97 -6.97
N GLY A 166 -12.38 -21.45 -6.57
CA GLY A 166 -11.07 -21.97 -6.96
C GLY A 166 -10.57 -21.46 -8.31
N TYR A 167 -9.68 -22.23 -8.94
CA TYR A 167 -8.84 -21.81 -10.06
C TYR A 167 -9.06 -22.74 -11.27
N ASP A 168 -10.29 -22.76 -11.79
CA ASP A 168 -10.64 -23.59 -12.93
C ASP A 168 -10.09 -23.00 -14.26
N PRO A 169 -10.18 -23.74 -15.38
CA PRO A 169 -9.74 -23.22 -16.68
C PRO A 169 -10.44 -21.92 -17.09
N LYS A 170 -11.74 -21.74 -16.77
CA LYS A 170 -12.49 -20.50 -17.07
C LYS A 170 -11.87 -19.30 -16.36
N TYR A 171 -11.51 -19.44 -15.08
CA TYR A 171 -10.81 -18.40 -14.31
C TYR A 171 -9.46 -18.06 -14.94
N ARG A 172 -8.71 -19.08 -15.36
CA ARG A 172 -7.39 -18.88 -16.00
C ARG A 172 -7.51 -18.11 -17.31
N ASP A 173 -8.50 -18.42 -18.14
CA ASP A 173 -8.74 -17.70 -19.40
C ASP A 173 -9.12 -16.23 -19.14
N VAL A 174 -10.01 -15.98 -18.18
CA VAL A 174 -10.36 -14.61 -17.74
C VAL A 174 -9.12 -13.86 -17.22
N ALA A 175 -8.23 -14.54 -16.51
CA ALA A 175 -7.00 -13.94 -15.99
C ALA A 175 -6.08 -13.45 -17.12
N VAL A 176 -5.97 -14.19 -18.23
CA VAL A 176 -5.20 -13.78 -19.41
C VAL A 176 -5.77 -12.48 -20.00
N ASP A 177 -7.08 -12.43 -20.21
CA ASP A 177 -7.75 -11.24 -20.76
C ASP A 177 -7.63 -10.04 -19.81
N ALA A 178 -7.81 -10.26 -18.50
CA ALA A 178 -7.71 -9.22 -17.49
C ALA A 178 -6.30 -8.62 -17.41
N VAL A 179 -5.23 -9.42 -17.59
CA VAL A 179 -3.86 -8.90 -17.68
C VAL A 179 -3.73 -7.92 -18.85
N GLY A 180 -4.24 -8.28 -20.02
CA GLY A 180 -4.23 -7.42 -21.20
C GLY A 180 -4.98 -6.11 -20.99
N LEU A 181 -6.15 -6.15 -20.34
CA LEU A 181 -6.95 -4.96 -20.04
C LEU A 181 -6.26 -4.01 -19.06
N CYS A 182 -5.61 -4.56 -18.03
CA CYS A 182 -4.92 -3.80 -16.99
C CYS A 182 -3.58 -3.22 -17.45
N ALA A 183 -2.94 -3.80 -18.47
CA ALA A 183 -1.60 -3.44 -18.93
C ALA A 183 -1.41 -1.93 -19.09
N GLY A 184 -0.45 -1.38 -18.34
CA GLY A 184 -0.10 0.03 -18.35
C GLY A 184 -1.09 0.99 -17.67
N LYS A 185 -2.26 0.51 -17.23
CA LYS A 185 -3.36 1.34 -16.71
C LYS A 185 -3.69 1.09 -15.23
N ALA A 186 -3.58 -0.17 -14.79
CA ALA A 186 -3.81 -0.62 -13.41
C ALA A 186 -2.96 -1.86 -13.10
N GLN A 187 -2.71 -2.11 -11.81
CA GLN A 187 -2.10 -3.35 -11.35
C GLN A 187 -3.18 -4.41 -11.15
N LEU A 188 -3.02 -5.56 -11.82
CA LEU A 188 -3.85 -6.74 -11.58
C LEU A 188 -3.21 -7.64 -10.51
N MET A 189 -4.02 -8.09 -9.57
CA MET A 189 -3.68 -9.09 -8.55
C MET A 189 -4.49 -10.36 -8.80
N LEU A 190 -3.81 -11.49 -8.94
CA LEU A 190 -4.45 -12.79 -9.15
C LEU A 190 -4.46 -13.62 -7.86
N LYS A 191 -5.44 -14.52 -7.76
CA LYS A 191 -5.42 -15.62 -6.79
C LYS A 191 -5.19 -16.91 -7.58
N GLY A 192 -4.34 -17.79 -7.08
CA GLY A 192 -4.08 -19.05 -7.78
C GLY A 192 -3.00 -19.90 -7.15
N PRO A 193 -2.75 -21.10 -7.72
CA PRO A 193 -1.60 -21.93 -7.41
C PRO A 193 -0.30 -21.19 -7.78
N LEU A 194 0.75 -21.31 -6.96
CA LEU A 194 2.03 -20.63 -7.21
C LEU A 194 2.72 -21.14 -8.49
N GLU A 195 2.34 -22.31 -8.96
CA GLU A 195 2.79 -22.91 -10.22
C GLU A 195 2.45 -22.04 -11.44
N TRP A 196 1.43 -21.17 -11.33
CA TRP A 196 1.01 -20.25 -12.41
C TRP A 196 1.82 -18.95 -12.46
N LEU A 197 2.75 -18.71 -11.52
CA LEU A 197 3.51 -17.46 -11.46
C LEU A 197 4.27 -17.14 -12.75
N GLY A 198 4.74 -18.17 -13.45
CA GLY A 198 5.44 -18.04 -14.73
C GLY A 198 4.52 -17.68 -15.90
N ASP A 199 3.24 -18.04 -15.82
CA ASP A 199 2.25 -17.76 -16.88
C ASP A 199 1.80 -16.29 -16.87
N PHE A 200 1.92 -15.62 -15.72
CA PHE A 200 1.42 -14.26 -15.51
C PHE A 200 2.51 -13.31 -14.96
N PRO A 201 3.59 -13.04 -15.71
CA PRO A 201 4.73 -12.27 -15.22
C PRO A 201 4.40 -10.82 -14.85
N ALA A 202 3.38 -10.23 -15.49
CA ALA A 202 2.93 -8.85 -15.23
C ALA A 202 1.90 -8.73 -14.08
N ALA A 203 1.36 -9.85 -13.60
CA ALA A 203 0.41 -9.85 -12.50
C ALA A 203 1.13 -9.95 -11.16
N GLY A 204 0.56 -9.26 -10.17
CA GLY A 204 0.85 -9.51 -8.77
C GLY A 204 0.06 -10.70 -8.26
N TRP A 205 0.46 -11.23 -7.10
CA TRP A 205 -0.16 -12.39 -6.49
C TRP A 205 -0.79 -12.05 -5.15
N HIS A 206 -2.01 -12.52 -4.90
CA HIS A 206 -2.71 -12.33 -3.63
C HIS A 206 -3.02 -13.69 -3.00
N LEU A 207 -2.31 -14.02 -1.93
CA LEU A 207 -2.46 -15.27 -1.20
C LEU A 207 -3.73 -15.26 -0.34
N THR A 208 -4.40 -16.41 -0.29
CA THR A 208 -5.38 -16.66 0.77
C THR A 208 -4.67 -16.83 2.12
N SER A 209 -5.38 -16.66 3.24
CA SER A 209 -4.84 -16.94 4.58
C SER A 209 -4.33 -18.38 4.70
N ALA A 210 -5.02 -19.35 4.10
CA ALA A 210 -4.60 -20.74 4.04
C ALA A 210 -3.27 -20.92 3.26
N GLN A 211 -3.10 -20.25 2.12
CA GLN A 211 -1.85 -20.28 1.37
C GLN A 211 -0.72 -19.59 2.14
N LEU A 212 -1.00 -18.45 2.79
CA LEU A 212 -0.02 -17.75 3.62
C LEU A 212 0.49 -18.66 4.75
N ARG A 213 -0.42 -19.29 5.51
CA ARG A 213 -0.08 -20.26 6.57
C ARG A 213 0.76 -21.43 6.05
N LYS A 214 0.44 -21.94 4.86
CA LYS A 214 1.16 -23.05 4.24
C LYS A 214 2.57 -22.69 3.79
N TYR A 215 2.79 -21.46 3.32
CA TYR A 215 4.00 -21.10 2.59
C TYR A 215 4.90 -20.07 3.29
N ALA A 216 4.44 -19.37 4.33
CA ALA A 216 5.21 -18.29 4.97
C ALA A 216 6.60 -18.74 5.45
N SER A 217 6.71 -19.95 5.97
CA SER A 217 7.99 -20.54 6.40
C SER A 217 8.98 -20.80 5.27
N LYS A 218 8.52 -20.83 4.02
CA LYS A 218 9.37 -20.99 2.83
C LYS A 218 9.87 -19.66 2.28
N GLY A 219 9.43 -18.55 2.86
CA GLY A 219 9.76 -17.20 2.40
C GLY A 219 9.00 -16.79 1.13
N ARG A 220 9.44 -15.66 0.56
CA ARG A 220 8.83 -15.06 -0.63
C ARG A 220 8.96 -15.97 -1.85
N PRO A 221 7.88 -16.30 -2.58
CA PRO A 221 7.92 -17.26 -3.68
C PRO A 221 8.45 -16.71 -5.02
N PHE A 222 8.66 -15.40 -5.14
CA PHE A 222 9.16 -14.74 -6.35
C PHE A 222 9.86 -13.40 -6.00
N PRO A 223 10.63 -12.78 -6.92
CA PRO A 223 11.40 -11.56 -6.63
C PRO A 223 10.55 -10.36 -6.18
N GLU A 224 11.20 -9.36 -5.57
CA GLU A 224 10.55 -8.19 -4.96
C GLU A 224 10.03 -7.16 -5.98
N ASP A 225 10.35 -7.31 -7.25
CA ASP A 225 9.90 -6.42 -8.35
C ASP A 225 8.43 -6.66 -8.78
N ARG A 226 7.79 -7.70 -8.25
CA ARG A 226 6.39 -8.05 -8.50
C ARG A 226 5.59 -7.96 -7.20
N TRP A 227 4.36 -7.47 -7.23
CA TRP A 227 3.54 -7.35 -6.03
C TRP A 227 3.11 -8.69 -5.45
N LEU A 228 3.29 -8.86 -4.14
CA LEU A 228 2.78 -9.95 -3.32
C LEU A 228 1.89 -9.39 -2.22
N ALA A 229 0.67 -9.91 -2.11
CA ALA A 229 -0.27 -9.56 -1.07
C ALA A 229 -0.82 -10.80 -0.38
N ALA A 230 -1.43 -10.63 0.79
CA ALA A 230 -2.15 -11.69 1.47
C ALA A 230 -3.46 -11.22 2.12
N SER A 231 -4.41 -12.14 2.21
CA SER A 231 -5.61 -11.98 3.03
C SER A 231 -5.29 -12.33 4.48
N CYS A 232 -5.48 -11.39 5.39
CA CYS A 232 -5.27 -11.56 6.83
C CYS A 232 -6.53 -11.19 7.63
N HIS A 233 -6.67 -11.83 8.77
CA HIS A 233 -7.83 -11.71 9.65
C HIS A 233 -7.45 -11.47 11.11
N ASN A 234 -6.18 -11.66 11.50
CA ASN A 234 -5.72 -11.53 12.87
C ASN A 234 -4.21 -11.26 12.94
N ALA A 235 -3.69 -11.05 14.15
CA ALA A 235 -2.27 -10.75 14.40
C ALA A 235 -1.33 -11.87 13.94
N GLU A 236 -1.71 -13.13 14.11
CA GLU A 236 -0.90 -14.28 13.68
C GLU A 236 -0.67 -14.25 12.17
N GLU A 237 -1.72 -14.00 11.39
CA GLU A 237 -1.61 -13.91 9.93
C GLU A 237 -0.82 -12.68 9.48
N LEU A 238 -0.91 -11.56 10.20
CA LEU A 238 -0.04 -10.40 9.95
C LEU A 238 1.43 -10.75 10.18
N SER A 239 1.76 -11.46 11.27
CA SER A 239 3.14 -11.93 11.50
C SER A 239 3.63 -12.90 10.41
N LEU A 240 2.77 -13.80 9.93
CA LEU A 240 3.10 -14.69 8.81
C LEU A 240 3.32 -13.91 7.50
N ALA A 241 2.54 -12.85 7.28
CA ALA A 241 2.71 -11.94 6.16
C ALA A 241 4.05 -11.19 6.22
N GLU A 242 4.46 -10.70 7.40
CA GLU A 242 5.78 -10.11 7.58
C GLU A 242 6.90 -11.14 7.34
N GLN A 243 6.77 -12.35 7.88
CA GLN A 243 7.74 -13.43 7.68
C GLN A 243 7.92 -13.78 6.19
N MET A 244 6.83 -13.83 5.44
CA MET A 244 6.88 -14.08 3.99
C MET A 244 7.46 -12.89 3.21
N GLY A 245 7.45 -11.69 3.79
CA GLY A 245 7.83 -10.47 3.11
C GLY A 245 6.79 -10.04 2.08
N VAL A 246 5.50 -10.09 2.42
CA VAL A 246 4.45 -9.53 1.55
C VAL A 246 4.56 -8.00 1.48
N ASP A 247 4.11 -7.42 0.38
CA ASP A 247 4.20 -5.99 0.13
C ASP A 247 3.02 -5.22 0.73
N PHE A 248 1.85 -5.86 0.80
CA PHE A 248 0.66 -5.33 1.48
C PHE A 248 -0.32 -6.45 1.85
N VAL A 249 -1.32 -6.14 2.67
CA VAL A 249 -2.37 -7.10 3.05
C VAL A 249 -3.76 -6.49 2.91
N THR A 250 -4.78 -7.35 2.85
CA THR A 250 -6.15 -6.96 3.21
C THR A 250 -6.45 -7.46 4.61
N LEU A 251 -7.01 -6.60 5.46
CA LEU A 251 -7.48 -6.94 6.80
C LEU A 251 -9.01 -6.93 6.84
N SER A 252 -9.63 -8.06 7.20
CA SER A 252 -11.09 -8.24 7.07
C SER A 252 -11.66 -9.30 8.00
N PRO A 253 -13.00 -9.33 8.20
CA PRO A 253 -13.93 -8.26 7.88
C PRO A 253 -13.89 -7.14 8.93
N VAL A 254 -13.90 -5.87 8.51
CA VAL A 254 -13.96 -4.73 9.45
C VAL A 254 -15.38 -4.52 9.99
N GLN A 255 -16.37 -4.66 9.12
CA GLN A 255 -17.80 -4.59 9.44
C GLN A 255 -18.51 -5.81 8.87
N ALA A 256 -19.77 -6.04 9.29
CA ALA A 256 -20.60 -7.10 8.74
C ALA A 256 -20.72 -6.97 7.21
N THR A 257 -20.65 -8.10 6.51
CA THR A 257 -20.64 -8.12 5.04
C THR A 257 -21.53 -9.22 4.49
N GLN A 258 -22.22 -8.93 3.38
CA GLN A 258 -23.04 -9.92 2.69
C GLN A 258 -22.22 -11.05 2.06
N SER A 259 -20.92 -10.84 1.78
CA SER A 259 -20.07 -11.88 1.18
C SER A 259 -19.70 -12.98 2.20
N HIS A 260 -19.70 -12.65 3.49
CA HIS A 260 -19.39 -13.55 4.61
C HIS A 260 -20.26 -13.15 5.83
N PRO A 261 -21.57 -13.49 5.82
CA PRO A 261 -22.52 -13.02 6.83
C PRO A 261 -22.27 -13.59 8.22
N ASP A 262 -21.66 -14.78 8.31
CA ASP A 262 -21.41 -15.48 9.57
C ASP A 262 -20.07 -15.09 10.21
N ALA A 263 -19.27 -14.24 9.55
CA ALA A 263 -17.98 -13.83 10.08
C ALA A 263 -18.13 -12.71 11.11
N GLU A 264 -17.54 -12.89 12.30
CA GLU A 264 -17.47 -11.84 13.31
C GLU A 264 -16.58 -10.68 12.84
N PRO A 265 -17.11 -9.44 12.78
CA PRO A 265 -16.31 -8.28 12.39
C PRO A 265 -15.25 -7.92 13.42
N LEU A 266 -14.08 -7.49 12.96
CA LEU A 266 -13.02 -6.94 13.81
C LEU A 266 -13.47 -5.65 14.51
N GLY A 267 -14.20 -4.79 13.81
CA GLY A 267 -14.43 -3.42 14.23
C GLY A 267 -13.21 -2.53 14.04
N TRP A 268 -13.44 -1.21 14.11
CA TRP A 268 -12.43 -0.19 13.81
C TRP A 268 -11.29 -0.14 14.83
N GLU A 269 -11.60 -0.32 16.11
CA GLU A 269 -10.62 -0.27 17.19
C GLU A 269 -9.62 -1.43 17.10
N GLN A 270 -10.11 -2.66 16.94
CA GLN A 270 -9.25 -3.83 16.76
C GLN A 270 -8.46 -3.76 15.46
N ALA A 271 -9.07 -3.29 14.36
CA ALA A 271 -8.37 -3.09 13.10
C ALA A 271 -7.19 -2.11 13.26
N ARG A 272 -7.41 -0.97 13.94
CA ARG A 272 -6.34 0.00 14.25
C ARG A 272 -5.23 -0.63 15.10
N ALA A 273 -5.59 -1.37 16.15
CA ALA A 273 -4.61 -2.02 17.02
C ALA A 273 -3.73 -3.02 16.26
N LEU A 274 -4.31 -3.74 15.27
CA LEU A 274 -3.56 -4.65 14.40
C LEU A 274 -2.65 -3.91 13.43
N ILE A 275 -3.13 -2.81 12.84
CA ILE A 275 -2.33 -1.96 11.93
C ILE A 275 -1.15 -1.32 12.67
N ASP A 276 -1.35 -0.82 13.89
CA ASP A 276 -0.30 -0.16 14.69
C ASP A 276 0.90 -1.09 15.01
N GLY A 277 0.70 -2.41 14.89
CA GLY A 277 1.69 -3.46 15.08
C GLY A 277 2.26 -4.07 13.80
N PHE A 278 1.89 -3.56 12.62
CA PHE A 278 2.26 -4.14 11.32
C PHE A 278 2.89 -3.09 10.40
N ASN A 279 4.08 -3.38 9.89
CA ASN A 279 4.92 -2.39 9.20
C ASN A 279 4.69 -2.27 7.69
N ARG A 280 3.64 -2.90 7.13
CA ARG A 280 3.32 -2.87 5.69
C ARG A 280 1.95 -2.24 5.45
N PRO A 281 1.69 -1.71 4.23
CA PRO A 281 0.38 -1.21 3.84
C PRO A 281 -0.77 -2.20 4.10
N VAL A 282 -1.86 -1.70 4.66
CA VAL A 282 -3.07 -2.48 4.94
C VAL A 282 -4.26 -1.86 4.21
N TYR A 283 -4.98 -2.65 3.42
CA TYR A 283 -6.32 -2.29 2.95
C TYR A 283 -7.37 -2.89 3.88
N LEU A 284 -8.26 -2.05 4.38
CA LEU A 284 -9.43 -2.52 5.12
C LEU A 284 -10.47 -3.08 4.16
N LEU A 285 -11.01 -4.26 4.49
CA LEU A 285 -11.98 -4.97 3.66
C LEU A 285 -13.11 -5.55 4.52
N GLY A 286 -14.30 -5.70 3.93
CA GLY A 286 -15.48 -6.27 4.58
C GLY A 286 -16.35 -5.18 5.20
N GLY A 287 -17.46 -4.86 4.53
CA GLY A 287 -18.43 -3.85 4.94
C GLY A 287 -17.90 -2.40 4.92
N VAL A 288 -16.86 -2.14 4.12
CA VAL A 288 -16.29 -0.80 3.89
C VAL A 288 -16.23 -0.50 2.39
N GLY A 289 -16.28 0.78 2.04
CA GLY A 289 -16.18 1.29 0.68
C GLY A 289 -15.60 2.71 0.63
N PRO A 290 -15.78 3.43 -0.50
CA PRO A 290 -15.24 4.78 -0.67
C PRO A 290 -15.63 5.78 0.43
N ALA A 291 -16.80 5.64 1.04
CA ALA A 291 -17.28 6.50 2.12
C ALA A 291 -16.44 6.39 3.40
N GLU A 292 -15.87 5.21 3.68
CA GLU A 292 -15.05 4.97 4.87
C GLU A 292 -13.55 5.27 4.64
N ARG A 293 -13.16 5.73 3.44
CA ARG A 293 -11.74 5.92 3.07
C ARG A 293 -11.01 6.87 4.01
N GLN A 294 -11.62 8.00 4.34
CA GLN A 294 -11.05 8.98 5.26
C GLN A 294 -10.78 8.35 6.64
N ARG A 295 -11.78 7.62 7.16
CA ARG A 295 -11.66 6.89 8.43
C ARG A 295 -10.58 5.81 8.37
N ALA A 296 -10.42 5.12 7.23
CA ALA A 296 -9.36 4.13 7.04
C ALA A 296 -7.97 4.77 7.18
N TRP A 297 -7.73 5.92 6.56
CA TRP A 297 -6.46 6.65 6.69
C TRP A 297 -6.19 7.11 8.13
N GLU A 298 -7.20 7.61 8.83
CA GLU A 298 -7.10 8.01 10.25
C GLU A 298 -6.78 6.84 11.18
N ASN A 299 -7.09 5.60 10.76
CA ASN A 299 -6.75 4.37 11.47
C ASN A 299 -5.46 3.70 10.95
N GLY A 300 -4.68 4.41 10.13
CA GLY A 300 -3.36 3.95 9.66
C GLY A 300 -3.40 3.02 8.45
N ALA A 301 -4.56 2.78 7.84
CA ALA A 301 -4.68 1.95 6.65
C ALA A 301 -4.22 2.70 5.40
N GLN A 302 -3.72 1.97 4.40
CA GLN A 302 -3.45 2.47 3.05
C GLN A 302 -4.74 3.00 2.39
N GLY A 303 -5.85 2.32 2.66
CA GLY A 303 -7.16 2.64 2.12
C GLY A 303 -8.15 1.50 2.31
N VAL A 304 -9.10 1.41 1.39
CA VAL A 304 -10.23 0.47 1.45
C VAL A 304 -10.23 -0.45 0.23
N ALA A 305 -10.63 -1.70 0.46
CA ALA A 305 -10.86 -2.68 -0.58
C ALA A 305 -12.30 -3.17 -0.53
N GLY A 306 -12.84 -3.57 -1.68
CA GLY A 306 -14.21 -4.05 -1.73
C GLY A 306 -14.64 -4.50 -3.12
N ILE A 307 -15.85 -5.06 -3.18
CA ILE A 307 -16.47 -5.56 -4.41
C ILE A 307 -17.46 -4.53 -4.94
N ARG A 308 -18.71 -4.58 -4.46
CA ARG A 308 -19.83 -3.79 -5.00
C ARG A 308 -19.63 -2.29 -4.86
N ALA A 309 -19.02 -1.85 -3.76
CA ALA A 309 -18.79 -0.43 -3.50
C ALA A 309 -17.85 0.25 -4.53
N PHE A 310 -17.09 -0.53 -5.28
CA PHE A 310 -16.15 -0.06 -6.31
C PHE A 310 -16.53 -0.55 -7.71
N TRP A 311 -17.52 -1.44 -7.84
CA TRP A 311 -17.91 -1.99 -9.13
C TRP A 311 -18.82 -1.01 -9.87
N PRO A 312 -18.58 -0.76 -11.17
CA PRO A 312 -19.42 0.16 -11.94
C PRO A 312 -20.86 -0.35 -12.03
N HIS A 313 -21.81 0.59 -12.07
CA HIS A 313 -23.23 0.29 -12.27
C HIS A 313 -23.53 -0.27 -13.67
N GLY A 314 -24.68 -0.92 -13.82
CA GLY A 314 -25.20 -1.44 -15.10
C GLY A 314 -24.75 -2.87 -15.44
N PHE A 315 -24.43 -3.66 -14.41
CA PHE A 315 -24.12 -5.09 -14.50
C PHE A 315 -24.94 -5.91 -13.49
N ASP A 316 -26.03 -5.33 -12.98
CA ASP A 316 -26.97 -5.96 -12.05
C ASP A 316 -27.97 -6.86 -12.77
#